data_AF-A0A0K0FGF0-F1
#
_entry.id   AF-A0A0K0FGF0-F1
#
_cell.length_a   1.000
_cell.length_b   1.000
_cell.length_c   1.000
_cell.angle_alpha   90.00
_cell.angle_beta   90.00
_cell.angle_gamma   90.00
#
_symmetry.space_group_name_H-M   'P 1'
#
loop_
_entity.id
_entity.type
_entity.pdbx_description
1 polymer ?
#
loop_
_entity_poly.entity_id
_entity_poly.type
_entity_poly.pdbx_seq_one_letter_code
_entity_poly.pdbx_strand_id
1 'polypeptide(L)'
;MKEECSSNSNIIEINCFSLEALEEMVNYLYTGKSPNMDKMALEMLGIGDKYKLQQLKLMAEESMVHNLSIKNACNYLVCGELYLVKF
;
A
#
# COMPACT_ATOMS: atom_id res chain seq x y z
N MET A 1 -32.61 -28.75 17.09
CA MET A 1 -32.46 -27.34 16.69
C MET A 1 -30.98 -27.11 16.42
N LYS A 2 -30.60 -26.95 15.15
CA LYS A 2 -29.27 -26.47 14.77
C LYS A 2 -29.51 -25.11 14.12
N GLU A 3 -29.10 -24.05 14.79
CA GLU A 3 -28.91 -22.75 14.15
C GLU A 3 -27.48 -22.73 13.63
N GLU A 4 -27.35 -22.76 12.30
CA GLU A 4 -26.14 -22.34 11.61
C GLU A 4 -26.09 -20.81 11.66
N CYS A 5 -25.12 -20.24 12.36
CA CYS A 5 -24.78 -18.82 12.25
C CYS A 5 -23.48 -18.70 11.46
N SER A 6 -23.60 -18.50 10.15
CA SER A 6 -22.47 -18.20 9.26
C SER A 6 -21.94 -16.79 9.58
N SER A 7 -20.69 -16.70 9.99
CA SER A 7 -20.01 -15.46 10.40
C SER A 7 -19.82 -14.50 9.22
N ASN A 8 -20.79 -13.62 8.98
CA ASN A 8 -20.70 -12.51 8.02
C ASN A 8 -20.30 -11.22 8.74
N SER A 9 -19.01 -10.99 8.98
CA SER A 9 -18.57 -9.64 9.34
C SER A 9 -18.19 -8.89 8.06
N ASN A 10 -19.07 -8.00 7.57
CA ASN A 10 -18.78 -7.05 6.46
C ASN A 10 -17.76 -5.96 6.85
N ILE A 11 -16.97 -6.20 7.90
CA ILE A 11 -16.02 -5.26 8.47
C ILE A 11 -14.63 -5.83 8.26
N ILE A 12 -13.75 -5.04 7.65
CA ILE A 12 -12.33 -5.36 7.47
C ILE A 12 -11.55 -4.38 8.36
N GLU A 13 -10.87 -4.91 9.36
CA GLU A 13 -9.98 -4.12 10.22
C GLU A 13 -8.58 -4.07 9.62
N ILE A 14 -8.02 -2.85 9.52
CA ILE A 14 -6.68 -2.61 8.98
C ILE A 14 -5.90 -1.73 9.95
N ASN A 15 -4.85 -2.28 10.58
CA ASN A 15 -4.12 -1.63 11.67
C ASN A 15 -2.66 -1.27 11.34
N CYS A 16 -2.18 -1.57 10.13
CA CYS A 16 -0.75 -1.47 9.79
C CYS A 16 -0.36 -0.18 9.06
N PHE A 17 -1.34 0.63 8.65
CA PHE A 17 -1.11 1.79 7.78
C PHE A 17 -1.81 3.01 8.37
N SER A 18 -1.31 4.20 8.02
CA SER A 18 -1.96 5.44 8.39
C SER A 18 -3.35 5.56 7.73
N LEU A 19 -4.23 6.34 8.35
CA LEU A 19 -5.55 6.62 7.79
C LEU A 19 -5.43 7.30 6.42
N GLU A 20 -4.48 8.23 6.27
CA GLU A 20 -4.22 8.94 5.01
C GLU A 20 -3.84 7.98 3.87
N ALA A 21 -2.97 6.99 4.14
CA ALA A 21 -2.60 5.98 3.15
C ALA A 21 -3.78 5.05 2.80
N LEU A 22 -4.66 4.75 3.77
CA LEU A 22 -5.86 3.96 3.51
C LEU A 22 -6.91 4.72 2.70
N GLU A 23 -7.12 6.00 2.97
CA GLU A 23 -7.99 6.86 2.17
C GLU A 23 -7.50 6.93 0.72
N GLU A 24 -6.19 7.09 0.53
CA GLU A 24 -5.57 7.11 -0.79
C GLU A 24 -5.67 5.73 -1.48
N MET A 25 -5.48 4.62 -0.76
CA MET A 25 -5.72 3.27 -1.28
C MET A 25 -7.17 3.12 -1.78
N VAL A 26 -8.15 3.55 -0.98
CA VAL A 26 -9.57 3.49 -1.36
C VAL A 26 -9.80 4.35 -2.60
N ASN A 27 -9.28 5.58 -2.64
CA ASN A 27 -9.38 6.45 -3.80
C ASN A 27 -8.81 5.78 -5.07
N TYR A 28 -7.64 5.15 -4.95
CA TYR A 28 -7.05 4.38 -6.04
C TYR A 28 -7.94 3.22 -6.50
N LEU A 29 -8.52 2.45 -5.58
CA LEU A 29 -9.40 1.33 -5.93
C LEU A 29 -10.61 1.76 -6.76
N TYR A 30 -11.15 2.95 -6.50
CA TYR A 30 -12.32 3.48 -7.21
C TYR A 30 -11.98 4.26 -8.48
N THR A 31 -10.79 4.87 -8.57
CA THR A 31 -10.46 5.81 -9.66
C THR A 31 -9.29 5.36 -10.55
N GLY A 32 -8.51 4.38 -10.11
CA GLY A 32 -7.24 3.97 -10.71
C GLY A 32 -6.13 5.03 -10.57
N LYS A 33 -6.31 6.05 -9.74
CA LYS A 33 -5.36 7.18 -9.57
C LYS A 33 -4.96 7.35 -8.11
N SER A 34 -3.74 7.83 -7.90
CA SER A 34 -3.23 8.20 -6.57
C SER A 34 -2.54 9.57 -6.63
N PRO A 35 -3.30 10.69 -6.52
CA PRO A 35 -2.74 12.04 -6.59
C PRO A 35 -1.73 12.38 -5.49
N ASN A 36 -1.76 11.67 -4.35
CA ASN A 36 -0.86 11.92 -3.23
C ASN A 36 0.29 10.89 -3.14
N MET A 37 0.49 10.07 -4.17
CA MET A 37 1.48 8.99 -4.22
C MET A 37 2.87 9.45 -3.73
N ASP A 38 3.37 10.59 -4.23
CA ASP A 38 4.73 11.07 -3.91
C ASP A 38 4.97 11.33 -2.42
N LYS A 39 3.93 11.66 -1.66
CA LYS A 39 4.04 11.94 -0.22
C LYS A 39 4.13 10.68 0.62
N MET A 40 3.54 9.59 0.14
CA MET A 40 3.32 8.35 0.90
C MET A 40 3.76 7.10 0.14
N ALA A 41 4.69 7.25 -0.81
CA ALA A 41 5.11 6.17 -1.72
C ALA A 41 5.57 4.91 -0.96
N LEU A 42 6.26 5.06 0.18
CA LEU A 42 6.68 3.93 1.02
C LEU A 42 5.50 3.15 1.62
N GLU A 43 4.47 3.85 2.11
CA GLU A 43 3.26 3.20 2.65
C GLU A 43 2.45 2.56 1.53
N MET A 44 2.33 3.24 0.38
CA MET A 44 1.63 2.73 -0.80
C MET A 44 2.32 1.50 -1.40
N LEU A 45 3.65 1.43 -1.34
CA LEU A 45 4.41 0.24 -1.69
C LEU A 45 4.04 -0.94 -0.78
N GLY A 46 3.98 -0.71 0.53
CA GLY A 46 3.58 -1.73 1.50
C GLY A 46 2.13 -2.17 1.37
N ILE A 47 1.21 -1.25 1.08
CA ILE A 47 -0.19 -1.54 0.77
C ILE A 47 -0.29 -2.38 -0.51
N GLY A 48 0.43 -1.96 -1.56
CA GLY A 48 0.49 -2.64 -2.85
C GLY A 48 0.98 -4.07 -2.72
N ASP A 49 2.01 -4.31 -1.90
CA ASP A 49 2.52 -5.65 -1.62
C ASP A 49 1.54 -6.48 -0.77
N LYS A 50 1.05 -5.93 0.36
CA LYS A 50 0.18 -6.65 1.30
C LYS A 50 -1.14 -7.09 0.68
N TYR A 51 -1.77 -6.21 -0.11
CA TYR A 51 -3.06 -6.48 -0.75
C TYR A 51 -2.95 -6.89 -2.22
N LYS A 52 -1.72 -7.13 -2.72
CA LYS A 52 -1.43 -7.58 -4.08
C LYS A 52 -1.96 -6.64 -5.18
N LEU A 53 -1.93 -5.34 -4.93
CA LEU A 53 -2.31 -4.31 -5.90
C LEU A 53 -1.09 -3.95 -6.78
N GLN A 54 -0.80 -4.78 -7.78
CA GLN A 54 0.44 -4.69 -8.58
C GLN A 54 0.66 -3.32 -9.25
N GLN A 55 -0.37 -2.74 -9.83
CA GLN A 55 -0.26 -1.42 -10.47
C GLN A 55 -0.01 -0.30 -9.46
N LEU A 56 -0.62 -0.37 -8.28
CA LEU A 56 -0.37 0.57 -7.19
C LEU A 56 1.09 0.49 -6.71
N LYS A 57 1.59 -0.75 -6.58
CA LYS A 57 2.96 -1.05 -6.20
C LYS A 57 3.94 -0.44 -7.21
N LEU A 58 3.72 -0.66 -8.51
CA LEU A 58 4.54 -0.09 -9.58
C LEU A 58 4.54 1.45 -9.55
N MET A 59 3.37 2.07 -9.38
CA MET A 59 3.27 3.54 -9.26
C MET A 59 4.08 4.08 -8.06
N ALA A 60 4.07 3.36 -6.94
CA ALA A 60 4.87 3.72 -5.78
C ALA A 60 6.38 3.57 -6.03
N GLU A 61 6.80 2.49 -6.68
CA GLU A 61 8.20 2.27 -7.09
C GLU A 61 8.69 3.37 -8.03
N GLU A 62 7.89 3.71 -9.05
CA GLU A 62 8.19 4.81 -9.97
C GLU A 62 8.34 6.12 -9.21
N SER A 63 7.40 6.46 -8.33
CA SER A 63 7.47 7.67 -7.52
C SER A 63 8.73 7.72 -6.64
N MET A 64 9.12 6.60 -6.02
CA MET A 64 10.34 6.50 -5.23
C MET A 64 11.61 6.72 -6.08
N VAL A 65 11.67 6.13 -7.27
CA VAL A 65 12.82 6.33 -8.18
C VAL A 65 12.92 7.78 -8.63
N HIS A 66 11.80 8.42 -8.98
CA HIS A 66 11.77 9.81 -9.42
C HIS A 66 12.13 10.80 -8.31
N ASN A 67 11.75 10.51 -7.06
CA ASN A 67 12.00 11.36 -5.91
C ASN A 67 13.26 10.95 -5.10
N LEU A 68 14.12 10.09 -5.67
CA LEU A 68 15.33 9.62 -5.01
C LEU A 68 16.29 10.79 -4.72
N SER A 69 16.79 10.84 -3.48
CA SER A 69 17.73 11.84 -3.00
C SER A 69 18.70 11.22 -1.99
N ILE A 70 19.85 11.86 -1.76
CA ILE A 70 20.84 11.38 -0.79
C ILE A 70 20.22 11.18 0.61
N LYS A 71 19.22 12.01 0.97
CA LYS A 71 18.55 11.95 2.28
C LYS A 71 17.63 10.75 2.43
N ASN A 72 16.98 10.30 1.35
CA ASN A 72 15.99 9.22 1.39
C ASN A 72 16.52 7.89 0.84
N ALA A 73 17.69 7.88 0.19
CA ALA A 73 18.25 6.71 -0.47
C ALA A 73 18.37 5.48 0.45
N CYS A 74 18.92 5.64 1.66
CA CYS A 74 19.02 4.52 2.61
C CYS A 74 17.65 3.99 3.04
N ASN A 75 16.69 4.88 3.26
CA ASN A 75 15.33 4.49 3.67
C ASN A 75 14.62 3.74 2.52
N TYR A 76 14.76 4.23 1.29
CA TYR A 76 14.20 3.58 0.10
C TYR A 76 14.83 2.21 -0.15
N LEU A 77 16.14 2.06 0.09
CA LEU A 77 16.80 0.75 -0.02
C LEU A 77 16.23 -0.25 0.98
N VAL A 78 16.16 0.12 2.26
CA VAL A 78 15.63 -0.74 3.33
C VAL A 78 14.17 -1.12 3.06
N CYS A 79 13.33 -0.15 2.70
CA CYS A 79 11.92 -0.44 2.40
C CYS A 79 11.76 -1.27 1.11
N GLY A 80 12.57 -0.99 0.09
CA GLY A 80 12.61 -1.79 -1.13
C GLY A 80 12.94 -3.25 -0.82
N GLU A 81 13.97 -3.52 0.00
CA GLU A 81 14.30 -4.87 0.43
C GLU A 81 13.15 -5.55 1.21
N LEU A 82 12.45 -4.81 2.06
CA LEU A 82 11.31 -5.34 2.83
C LEU A 82 10.10 -5.74 1.97
N TYR A 83 9.81 -4.98 0.91
CA TYR A 83 8.59 -5.15 0.10
C TYR A 83 8.83 -5.74 -1.31
N LEU A 84 10.06 -5.75 -1.81
CA LEU A 84 10.42 -6.29 -3.14
C LEU A 84 11.01 -7.71 -3.07
N VAL A 85 11.45 -8.18 -1.89
CA VAL A 85 12.04 -9.52 -1.74
C VAL A 85 10.95 -10.57 -1.50
N LYS A 86 10.22 -10.91 -2.58
CA LYS A 86 9.60 -12.22 -2.77
C LYS A 86 9.82 -12.64 -4.23
N PHE A 87 10.84 -13.46 -4.45
CA PHE A 87 11.01 -14.25 -5.67
C PHE A 87 9.97 -15.36 -5.74
#